data_AF-A0A957U6K8-F1
#
_entry.id   AF-A0A957U6K8-F1
#
_cell.length_a   1.000
_cell.length_b   1.000
_cell.length_c   1.000
_cell.angle_alpha   90.00
_cell.angle_beta   90.00
_cell.angle_gamma   90.00
#
_symmetry.space_group_name_H-M   'P 1'
#
loop_
_entity.id
_entity.type
_entity.pdbx_description
1 polymer ?
#
loop_
_entity_poly.entity_id
_entity_poly.type
_entity_poly.pdbx_seq_one_letter_code
_entity_poly.pdbx_strand_id
1 'polypeptide(L)'
;VVVAVAVNLLPETVSGDSEGGIWLVQWFERFVVPTQKLVEQAGSWGSAIEFNQSLVGTTQRLFNTLPFGPGGSLVQRTVLDPVAVKVLVYGAFVALGAVSIAASWRASRRGGSGPGLPGREAWEYSIVVILMLLLSPMSGRAHFGLLFLPSFCLARTAVATRDRLLWAILVVSVALTLVANKDLVGSTLYDLFLWSGATTLVALLLWAGCVYALWQGNPAGRAGRGGTHGA
;
A
#
# COMPACT_ATOMS: atom_id res chain seq x y z
N VAL A 1 14.45 -3.17 -19.39
CA VAL A 1 15.46 -3.32 -18.30
C VAL A 1 16.64 -2.38 -18.51
N VAL A 2 17.39 -2.47 -19.62
CA VAL A 2 18.56 -1.60 -19.90
C VAL A 2 18.23 -0.10 -19.79
N VAL A 3 17.12 0.35 -20.40
CA VAL A 3 16.68 1.76 -20.31
C VAL A 3 16.37 2.17 -18.86
N ALA A 4 15.70 1.31 -18.10
CA ALA A 4 15.40 1.59 -16.69
C ALA A 4 16.68 1.68 -15.85
N VAL A 5 17.64 0.78 -16.08
CA VAL A 5 18.96 0.82 -15.43
C VAL A 5 19.69 2.12 -15.81
N ALA A 6 19.74 2.45 -17.10
CA ALA A 6 20.39 3.67 -17.59
C ALA A 6 19.78 4.94 -16.99
N VAL A 7 18.45 5.03 -16.91
CA VAL A 7 17.76 6.19 -16.31
C VAL A 7 18.04 6.29 -14.80
N ASN A 8 18.14 5.17 -14.08
CA ASN A 8 18.48 5.19 -12.66
C ASN A 8 19.95 5.55 -12.39
N LEU A 9 20.84 5.32 -13.36
CA LEU A 9 22.26 5.71 -13.28
C LEU A 9 22.53 7.11 -13.84
N LEU A 10 21.58 7.72 -14.55
CA LEU A 10 21.73 9.03 -15.16
C LEU A 10 22.03 10.16 -14.16
N PRO A 11 21.45 10.19 -12.94
CA PRO A 11 21.80 11.19 -11.93
C PRO A 11 23.29 11.24 -11.58
N GLU A 12 23.99 10.10 -11.64
CA GLU A 12 25.45 10.00 -11.41
C GLU A 12 26.27 10.83 -12.40
N THR A 13 25.74 11.00 -13.62
CA THR A 13 26.42 11.78 -14.65
C THR A 13 26.26 13.28 -14.49
N VAL A 14 25.27 13.72 -13.70
CA VAL A 14 24.93 15.13 -13.54
C VAL A 14 25.42 15.67 -12.19
N SER A 15 25.27 14.87 -11.13
CA SER A 15 25.68 15.20 -9.78
C SER A 15 26.39 14.01 -9.16
N GLY A 16 27.70 13.91 -9.40
CA GLY A 16 28.54 12.94 -8.69
C GLY A 16 28.55 13.26 -7.19
N ASP A 17 28.61 12.21 -6.37
CA ASP A 17 28.69 12.39 -4.93
C ASP A 17 30.04 12.97 -4.50
N SER A 18 30.02 13.79 -3.44
CA SER A 18 31.19 14.48 -2.89
C SER A 18 32.21 13.54 -2.24
N GLU A 19 31.80 12.34 -1.80
CA GLU A 19 32.68 11.39 -1.10
C GLU A 19 33.40 10.43 -2.05
N GLY A 20 33.10 10.48 -3.36
CA GLY A 20 33.69 9.61 -4.37
C GLY A 20 33.11 8.20 -4.31
N GLY A 21 32.22 7.87 -5.24
CA GLY A 21 31.58 6.56 -5.31
C GLY A 21 30.39 6.55 -6.26
N ILE A 22 29.80 5.37 -6.46
CA ILE A 22 28.51 5.23 -7.14
C ILE A 22 27.43 5.48 -6.07
N TRP A 23 26.68 6.57 -6.18
CA TRP A 23 25.49 6.89 -5.39
C TRP A 23 24.59 5.67 -5.15
N LEU A 24 24.34 4.83 -6.16
CA LEU A 24 23.51 3.62 -5.97
C LEU A 24 24.10 2.67 -4.92
N VAL A 25 25.43 2.49 -4.90
CA VAL A 25 26.14 1.66 -3.92
C VAL A 25 26.04 2.30 -2.54
N GLN A 26 26.33 3.61 -2.44
CA GLN A 26 26.24 4.34 -1.18
C GLN A 26 24.81 4.33 -0.60
N TRP A 27 23.80 4.53 -1.45
CA TRP A 27 22.39 4.45 -1.06
C TRP A 27 22.05 3.06 -0.53
N PHE A 28 22.50 2.01 -1.22
CA PHE A 28 22.27 0.63 -0.80
C PHE A 28 22.94 0.32 0.54
N GLU A 29 24.21 0.69 0.72
CA GLU A 29 24.95 0.50 1.97
C GLU A 29 24.41 1.33 3.13
N ARG A 30 23.94 2.55 2.85
CA ARG A 30 23.42 3.47 3.88
C ARG A 30 22.00 3.13 4.31
N PHE A 31 21.15 2.68 3.39
CA PHE A 31 19.73 2.52 3.69
C PHE A 31 19.23 1.07 3.60
N VAL A 32 19.71 0.28 2.64
CA VAL A 32 19.22 -1.10 2.47
C VAL A 32 19.92 -2.05 3.45
N VAL A 33 21.25 -2.12 3.43
CA VAL A 33 22.02 -3.07 4.25
C VAL A 33 21.68 -2.99 5.76
N PRO A 34 21.59 -1.79 6.37
CA PRO A 34 21.32 -1.70 7.81
C PRO A 34 19.94 -2.27 8.18
N THR A 35 18.94 -2.06 7.31
CA THR A 35 17.57 -2.54 7.56
C THR A 35 17.42 -4.07 7.47
N GLN A 36 18.40 -4.75 6.86
CA GLN A 36 18.41 -6.22 6.78
C GLN A 36 18.97 -6.89 8.04
N LYS A 37 19.65 -6.15 8.93
CA LYS A 37 20.20 -6.71 10.18
C LYS A 37 19.07 -7.15 11.10
N LEU A 38 19.16 -8.34 11.69
CA LEU A 38 18.10 -8.89 12.55
C LEU A 38 17.75 -8.00 13.74
N VAL A 39 18.77 -7.39 14.36
CA VAL A 39 18.64 -6.54 15.55
C VAL A 39 18.17 -5.11 15.26
N GLU A 40 18.18 -4.68 13.99
CA GLU A 40 17.79 -3.32 13.63
C GLU A 40 16.27 -3.17 13.60
N GLN A 41 15.76 -2.02 14.06
CA GLN A 41 14.33 -1.74 14.05
C GLN A 41 13.79 -1.70 12.62
N ALA A 42 12.75 -2.48 12.36
CA ALA A 42 12.13 -2.55 11.05
C ALA A 42 11.45 -1.22 10.69
N GLY A 43 11.58 -0.77 9.44
CA GLY A 43 10.95 0.46 8.96
C GLY A 43 11.63 1.76 9.44
N SER A 44 12.73 1.65 10.19
CA SER A 44 13.65 2.76 10.43
C SER A 44 14.33 3.11 9.11
N TRP A 45 14.11 4.33 8.64
CA TRP A 45 14.73 4.88 7.43
C TRP A 45 15.36 6.23 7.79
N GLY A 46 15.99 6.91 6.83
CA GLY A 46 16.56 8.26 7.04
C GLY A 46 15.55 9.37 7.38
N SER A 47 14.31 9.04 7.73
CA SER A 47 13.23 9.96 8.08
C SER A 47 12.54 9.52 9.38
N ALA A 48 11.88 10.45 10.06
CA ALA A 48 11.12 10.14 11.26
C ALA A 48 10.01 9.10 10.97
N ILE A 49 9.77 8.20 11.93
CA ILE A 49 8.96 6.98 11.75
C ILE A 49 7.48 7.28 11.47
N GLU A 50 6.97 8.42 11.92
CA GLU A 50 5.62 8.95 11.62
C GLU A 50 5.42 9.23 10.13
N PHE A 51 6.48 9.45 9.36
CA PHE A 51 6.37 9.62 7.92
C PHE A 51 6.34 8.29 7.17
N ASN A 52 6.69 7.17 7.81
CA ASN A 52 6.68 5.86 7.17
C ASN A 52 5.29 5.19 7.24
N GLN A 53 4.43 5.46 6.27
CA GLN A 53 3.07 4.93 6.20
C GLN A 53 2.97 3.53 5.54
N SER A 54 4.08 2.82 5.35
CA SER A 54 4.05 1.40 4.95
C SER A 54 3.58 0.51 6.11
N LEU A 55 3.35 -0.77 5.83
CA LEU A 55 2.90 -1.72 6.85
C LEU A 55 3.96 -1.90 7.95
N VAL A 56 5.25 -1.91 7.59
CA VAL A 56 6.34 -2.02 8.56
C VAL A 56 6.43 -0.80 9.46
N GLY A 57 6.36 0.42 8.88
CA GLY A 57 6.41 1.65 9.67
C GLY A 57 5.23 1.76 10.62
N THR A 58 4.02 1.44 10.15
CA THR A 58 2.82 1.44 11.00
C THR A 58 2.86 0.40 12.11
N THR A 59 3.33 -0.82 11.82
CA THR A 59 3.49 -1.85 12.86
C THR A 59 4.50 -1.40 13.91
N GLN A 60 5.65 -0.86 13.49
CA GLN A 60 6.67 -0.35 14.42
C GLN A 60 6.12 0.78 15.28
N ARG A 61 5.34 1.72 14.73
CA ARG A 61 4.72 2.78 15.53
C ARG A 61 3.72 2.26 16.54
N LEU A 62 2.78 1.41 16.11
CA LEU A 62 1.68 0.94 16.95
C LEU A 62 2.16 0.10 18.15
N PHE A 63 3.23 -0.68 17.97
CA PHE A 63 3.76 -1.51 19.04
C PHE A 63 4.92 -0.88 19.80
N ASN A 64 5.80 -0.13 19.13
CA ASN A 64 7.07 0.28 19.70
C ASN A 64 7.23 1.80 19.94
N THR A 65 6.23 2.62 19.61
CA THR A 65 6.28 4.07 19.82
C THR A 65 5.06 4.58 20.58
N LEU A 66 5.30 5.44 21.58
CA LEU A 66 4.23 6.21 22.21
C LEU A 66 4.24 7.64 21.65
N PRO A 67 3.10 8.11 21.09
CA PRO A 67 3.06 9.42 20.43
C PRO A 67 3.21 10.61 21.39
N PHE A 68 3.12 10.41 22.72
CA PHE A 68 3.19 11.50 23.70
C PHE A 68 3.89 11.06 25.00
N GLY A 69 5.15 11.48 25.19
CA GLY A 69 5.83 11.42 26.49
C GLY A 69 5.61 12.67 27.34
N PRO A 70 6.04 12.65 28.62
CA PRO A 70 6.14 13.86 29.43
C PRO A 70 6.99 14.91 28.70
N GLY A 71 6.42 16.08 28.41
CA GLY A 71 7.11 17.17 27.68
C GLY A 71 6.93 17.16 26.15
N GLY A 72 6.08 16.30 25.59
CA GLY A 72 5.77 16.30 24.15
C GLY A 72 6.85 15.64 23.26
N SER A 73 7.88 15.06 23.86
CA SER A 73 8.87 14.25 23.14
C SER A 73 8.33 12.85 22.84
N LEU A 74 8.72 12.30 21.69
CA LEU A 74 8.43 10.91 21.32
C LEU A 74 9.15 9.97 22.28
N VAL A 75 8.40 9.02 22.86
CA VAL A 75 8.97 7.99 23.73
C VAL A 75 8.99 6.69 22.96
N GLN A 76 10.20 6.23 22.64
CA GLN A 76 10.43 4.87 22.19
C GLN A 76 10.10 3.93 23.33
N ARG A 77 9.08 3.08 23.15
CA ARG A 77 8.69 2.05 24.11
C ARG A 77 8.69 0.73 23.38
N THR A 78 9.81 0.03 23.38
CA THR A 78 9.92 -1.28 22.75
C THR A 78 9.07 -2.29 23.50
N VAL A 79 7.88 -2.60 22.99
CA VAL A 79 7.01 -3.67 23.49
C VAL A 79 7.32 -4.97 22.77
N LEU A 80 7.59 -4.90 21.47
CA LEU A 80 7.99 -6.01 20.63
C LEU A 80 9.45 -5.85 20.21
N ASP A 81 10.24 -6.91 20.36
CA ASP A 81 11.59 -6.92 19.83
C ASP A 81 11.59 -6.85 18.28
N PRO A 82 12.70 -6.42 17.66
CA PRO A 82 12.78 -6.26 16.21
C PRO A 82 12.50 -7.54 15.40
N VAL A 83 12.81 -8.72 15.96
CA VAL A 83 12.56 -9.99 15.28
C VAL A 83 11.06 -10.29 15.26
N ALA A 84 10.36 -10.10 16.38
CA ALA A 84 8.92 -10.26 16.45
C ALA A 84 8.18 -9.34 15.45
N VAL A 85 8.59 -8.06 15.35
CA VAL A 85 8.01 -7.12 14.37
C VAL A 85 8.24 -7.61 12.94
N LYS A 86 9.45 -8.06 12.59
CA LYS A 86 9.76 -8.60 11.25
C LYS A 86 8.93 -9.83 10.92
N VAL A 87 8.77 -10.75 11.87
CA VAL A 87 7.93 -11.94 11.70
C VAL A 87 6.48 -11.55 11.41
N LEU A 88 5.92 -10.62 12.19
CA LEU A 88 4.54 -10.13 11.97
C LEU A 88 4.38 -9.47 10.60
N VAL A 89 5.30 -8.57 10.24
CA VAL A 89 5.25 -7.83 8.98
C VAL A 89 5.41 -8.76 7.78
N TYR A 90 6.41 -9.64 7.78
CA TYR A 90 6.63 -10.58 6.68
C TYR A 90 5.55 -11.65 6.61
N GLY A 91 5.01 -12.09 7.74
CA GLY A 91 3.80 -12.92 7.78
C GLY A 91 2.62 -12.23 7.09
N ALA A 92 2.40 -10.95 7.38
CA ALA A 92 1.37 -10.16 6.71
C ALA A 92 1.65 -9.97 5.22
N PHE A 93 2.91 -9.79 4.80
CA PHE A 93 3.27 -9.70 3.38
C PHE A 93 2.88 -10.98 2.62
N VAL A 94 3.24 -12.14 3.18
CA VAL A 94 2.89 -13.44 2.61
C VAL A 94 1.37 -13.61 2.55
N ALA A 95 0.65 -13.25 3.61
CA ALA A 95 -0.81 -13.35 3.64
C ALA A 95 -1.48 -12.47 2.58
N LEU A 96 -1.10 -11.18 2.50
CA LEU A 96 -1.64 -10.24 1.51
C LEU A 96 -1.35 -10.71 0.08
N GLY A 97 -0.11 -11.17 -0.18
CA GLY A 97 0.31 -11.71 -1.47
C GLY A 97 -0.47 -12.97 -1.85
N ALA A 98 -0.58 -13.94 -0.93
CA ALA A 98 -1.30 -15.19 -1.16
C ALA A 98 -2.79 -14.96 -1.46
N VAL A 99 -3.45 -14.09 -0.70
CA VAL A 99 -4.85 -13.72 -0.94
C VAL A 99 -5.02 -13.05 -2.31
N SER A 100 -4.11 -12.15 -2.67
CA SER A 100 -4.12 -11.47 -3.97
C SER A 100 -3.95 -12.43 -5.14
N ILE A 101 -3.00 -13.38 -5.04
CA ILE A 101 -2.77 -14.43 -6.04
C ILE A 101 -3.98 -15.34 -6.14
N ALA A 102 -4.56 -15.77 -5.02
CA ALA A 102 -5.75 -16.61 -5.00
C ALA A 102 -6.95 -15.92 -5.67
N ALA A 103 -7.15 -14.63 -5.43
CA ALA A 103 -8.19 -13.84 -6.07
C ALA A 103 -8.00 -13.73 -7.59
N SER A 104 -6.78 -13.43 -8.03
CA SER A 104 -6.41 -13.40 -9.46
C SER A 104 -6.61 -14.75 -10.14
N TRP A 105 -6.15 -15.84 -9.52
CA TRP A 105 -6.30 -17.19 -10.04
C TRP A 105 -7.76 -17.63 -10.13
N ARG A 106 -8.59 -17.22 -9.16
CA ARG A 106 -10.03 -17.48 -9.22
C ARG A 106 -10.69 -16.68 -10.33
N ALA A 107 -10.32 -15.40 -10.49
CA ALA A 107 -10.87 -14.53 -11.51
C ALA A 107 -10.55 -15.03 -12.93
N SER A 108 -9.34 -15.55 -13.15
CA SER A 108 -8.91 -16.10 -14.45
C SER A 108 -9.80 -17.24 -14.95
N ARG A 109 -10.36 -18.03 -14.02
CA ARG A 109 -11.28 -19.14 -14.34
C ARG A 109 -12.71 -18.71 -14.64
N ARG A 110 -13.08 -17.46 -14.31
CA ARG A 110 -14.47 -16.97 -14.39
C ARG A 110 -14.81 -16.18 -15.66
N GLY A 111 -13.83 -15.93 -16.52
CA GLY A 111 -14.01 -15.21 -17.78
C GLY A 111 -13.89 -13.68 -17.64
N GLY A 112 -14.04 -12.98 -18.76
CA GLY A 112 -13.79 -11.54 -18.88
C GLY A 112 -14.81 -10.64 -18.18
N SER A 113 -14.47 -9.36 -18.10
CA SER A 113 -15.34 -8.34 -17.52
C SER A 113 -16.45 -7.93 -18.49
N GLY A 114 -17.63 -7.60 -17.94
CA GLY A 114 -18.72 -7.01 -18.71
C GLY A 114 -18.34 -5.64 -19.27
N PRO A 115 -19.01 -5.19 -20.34
CA PRO A 115 -18.74 -3.91 -20.97
C PRO A 115 -18.85 -2.77 -19.96
N GLY A 116 -17.84 -1.90 -19.94
CA GLY A 116 -17.83 -0.72 -19.09
C GLY A 116 -17.44 -0.95 -17.62
N LEU A 117 -17.03 -2.16 -17.21
CA LEU A 117 -16.41 -2.39 -15.89
C LEU A 117 -14.89 -2.51 -16.02
N PRO A 118 -14.11 -2.21 -14.96
CA PRO A 118 -12.67 -2.44 -14.98
C PRO A 118 -12.35 -3.90 -15.32
N GLY A 119 -11.43 -4.10 -16.28
CA GLY A 119 -10.92 -5.41 -16.65
C GLY A 119 -10.18 -6.10 -15.50
N ARG A 120 -9.87 -7.38 -15.66
CA ARG A 120 -9.12 -8.16 -14.66
C ARG A 120 -7.75 -7.54 -14.41
N GLU A 121 -7.09 -7.13 -15.49
CA GLU A 121 -5.77 -6.54 -15.52
C GLU A 121 -5.75 -5.24 -14.70
N ALA A 122 -6.80 -4.42 -14.80
CA ALA A 122 -6.91 -3.18 -14.04
C ALA A 122 -6.94 -3.43 -12.52
N TRP A 123 -7.61 -4.49 -12.06
CA TRP A 123 -7.62 -4.90 -10.66
C TRP A 123 -6.27 -5.46 -10.21
N GLU A 124 -5.64 -6.28 -11.05
CA GLU A 124 -4.31 -6.83 -10.75
C GLU A 124 -3.26 -5.72 -10.63
N TYR A 125 -3.26 -4.75 -11.55
CA TYR A 125 -2.39 -3.57 -11.47
C TYR A 125 -2.69 -2.72 -10.23
N SER A 126 -3.98 -2.51 -9.92
CA SER A 126 -4.40 -1.80 -8.71
C SER A 126 -3.85 -2.48 -7.44
N ILE A 127 -3.99 -3.80 -7.34
CA ILE A 127 -3.48 -4.59 -6.22
C ILE A 127 -1.95 -4.50 -6.15
N VAL A 128 -1.24 -4.67 -7.26
CA VAL A 128 0.22 -4.57 -7.31
C VAL A 128 0.69 -3.21 -6.80
N VAL A 129 0.09 -2.12 -7.27
CA VAL A 129 0.41 -0.76 -6.83
C VAL A 129 0.19 -0.59 -5.32
N ILE A 130 -0.93 -1.08 -4.78
CA ILE A 130 -1.18 -1.02 -3.34
C ILE A 130 -0.17 -1.85 -2.55
N LEU A 131 0.13 -3.07 -3.02
CA LEU A 131 1.11 -3.94 -2.37
C LEU A 131 2.51 -3.33 -2.42
N MET A 132 2.91 -2.67 -3.51
CA MET A 132 4.18 -1.93 -3.56
C MET A 132 4.27 -0.88 -2.45
N LEU A 133 3.18 -0.16 -2.17
CA LEU A 133 3.15 0.82 -1.07
C LEU A 133 3.17 0.17 0.31
N LEU A 134 2.39 -0.90 0.51
CA LEU A 134 2.27 -1.56 1.81
C LEU A 134 3.53 -2.37 2.18
N LEU A 135 4.12 -3.06 1.20
CA LEU A 135 5.27 -3.95 1.40
C LEU A 135 6.62 -3.23 1.30
N SER A 136 6.63 -1.97 0.85
CA SER A 136 7.85 -1.17 0.83
C SER A 136 8.43 -1.01 2.24
N PRO A 137 9.78 -1.05 2.41
CA PRO A 137 10.41 -0.71 3.68
C PRO A 137 10.05 0.72 4.13
N MET A 138 9.79 1.63 3.19
CA MET A 138 9.40 3.01 3.47
C MET A 138 8.40 3.52 2.43
N SER A 139 7.23 3.98 2.88
CA SER A 139 6.25 4.66 2.03
C SER A 139 5.72 5.92 2.70
N GLY A 140 6.21 7.08 2.30
CA GLY A 140 5.64 8.38 2.68
C GLY A 140 4.34 8.73 1.95
N ARG A 141 3.59 9.72 2.47
CA ARG A 141 2.30 10.17 1.90
C ARG A 141 2.37 10.57 0.42
N ALA A 142 3.51 11.09 -0.05
CA ALA A 142 3.70 11.45 -1.46
C ALA A 142 3.52 10.25 -2.41
N HIS A 143 3.85 9.03 -1.96
CA HIS A 143 3.70 7.81 -2.77
C HIS A 143 2.23 7.36 -2.88
N PHE A 144 1.37 7.76 -1.94
CA PHE A 144 -0.03 7.35 -1.90
C PHE A 144 -0.90 8.00 -2.97
N GLY A 145 -0.36 8.95 -3.76
CA GLY A 145 -0.98 9.40 -5.00
C GLY A 145 -1.23 8.25 -5.99
N LEU A 146 -0.44 7.17 -5.92
CA LEU A 146 -0.67 5.97 -6.73
C LEU A 146 -2.01 5.26 -6.43
N LEU A 147 -2.65 5.57 -5.29
CA LEU A 147 -3.97 5.03 -4.93
C LEU A 147 -5.13 5.62 -5.75
N PHE A 148 -4.88 6.60 -6.64
CA PHE A 148 -5.91 7.07 -7.56
C PHE A 148 -6.46 5.93 -8.43
N LEU A 149 -5.58 5.11 -9.02
CA LEU A 149 -5.97 3.98 -9.87
C LEU A 149 -6.95 3.00 -9.17
N PRO A 150 -6.61 2.39 -8.01
CA PRO A 150 -7.53 1.50 -7.31
C PRO A 150 -8.82 2.22 -6.90
N SER A 151 -8.74 3.48 -6.49
CA SER A 151 -9.92 4.25 -6.07
C SER A 151 -10.91 4.45 -7.23
N PHE A 152 -10.42 4.79 -8.43
CA PHE A 152 -11.26 4.94 -9.61
C PHE A 152 -11.88 3.60 -10.05
N CYS A 153 -11.10 2.52 -10.05
CA CYS A 153 -11.64 1.18 -10.36
C CYS A 153 -12.75 0.79 -9.38
N LEU A 154 -12.53 1.01 -8.08
CA LEU A 154 -13.50 0.71 -7.02
C LEU A 154 -14.76 1.56 -7.15
N ALA A 155 -14.62 2.87 -7.33
CA ALA A 155 -15.74 3.80 -7.47
C ALA A 155 -16.60 3.46 -8.70
N ARG A 156 -15.98 3.22 -9.86
CA ARG A 156 -16.69 2.83 -11.08
C ARG A 156 -17.51 1.56 -10.87
N THR A 157 -16.93 0.59 -10.18
CA THR A 157 -17.59 -0.69 -9.90
C THR A 157 -18.71 -0.53 -8.90
N ALA A 158 -18.49 0.19 -7.80
CA ALA A 158 -19.50 0.49 -6.79
C ALA A 158 -20.73 1.20 -7.39
N VAL A 159 -20.53 2.16 -8.29
CA VAL A 159 -21.61 2.85 -9.00
C VAL A 159 -22.36 1.90 -9.93
N ALA A 160 -21.65 1.14 -10.76
CA ALA A 160 -22.24 0.29 -11.79
C ALA A 160 -22.99 -0.93 -11.21
N THR A 161 -22.47 -1.55 -10.16
CA THR A 161 -23.09 -2.74 -9.54
C THR A 161 -24.01 -2.40 -8.37
N ARG A 162 -23.97 -1.16 -7.88
CA ARG A 162 -24.63 -0.72 -6.63
C ARG A 162 -24.25 -1.58 -5.42
N ASP A 163 -23.04 -2.14 -5.42
CA ASP A 163 -22.53 -2.96 -4.32
C ASP A 163 -22.29 -2.08 -3.08
N ARG A 164 -23.07 -2.32 -2.02
CA ARG A 164 -23.02 -1.54 -0.77
C ARG A 164 -21.69 -1.68 -0.04
N LEU A 165 -21.03 -2.83 -0.13
CA LEU A 165 -19.74 -3.04 0.53
C LEU A 165 -18.67 -2.18 -0.15
N LEU A 166 -18.64 -2.16 -1.49
CA LEU A 166 -17.70 -1.32 -2.24
C LEU A 166 -17.92 0.17 -1.96
N TRP A 167 -19.18 0.59 -1.86
CA TRP A 167 -19.52 1.96 -1.44
C TRP A 167 -19.04 2.26 -0.03
N ALA A 168 -19.26 1.37 0.93
CA ALA A 168 -18.81 1.56 2.31
C ALA A 168 -17.27 1.70 2.38
N ILE A 169 -16.54 0.81 1.70
CA ILE A 169 -15.07 0.87 1.62
C ILE A 169 -14.62 2.21 1.04
N LEU A 170 -15.23 2.66 -0.06
CA LEU A 170 -14.88 3.92 -0.71
C LEU A 170 -15.16 5.13 0.19
N VAL A 171 -16.34 5.19 0.81
CA VAL A 171 -16.73 6.30 1.69
C VAL A 171 -15.80 6.39 2.90
N VAL A 172 -15.50 5.27 3.55
CA VAL A 172 -14.57 5.23 4.68
C VAL A 172 -13.16 5.65 4.24
N SER A 173 -12.69 5.18 3.09
CA SER A 173 -11.36 5.53 2.56
C SER A 173 -11.24 7.03 2.26
N VAL A 174 -12.27 7.62 1.66
CA VAL A 174 -12.35 9.07 1.40
C VAL A 174 -12.38 9.86 2.70
N ALA A 175 -13.24 9.48 3.66
CA ALA A 175 -13.34 10.14 4.95
C ALA A 175 -12.00 10.14 5.69
N LEU A 176 -11.32 8.98 5.78
CA LEU A 176 -10.00 8.88 6.41
C LEU A 176 -8.94 9.73 5.70
N THR A 177 -8.97 9.82 4.38
CA THR A 177 -8.02 10.61 3.59
C THR A 177 -8.25 12.11 3.77
N LEU A 178 -9.51 12.56 3.82
CA LEU A 178 -9.86 13.96 4.10
C LEU A 178 -9.40 14.38 5.50
N VAL A 179 -9.58 13.52 6.49
CA VAL A 179 -9.14 13.80 7.86
C VAL A 179 -7.61 13.78 7.97
N ALA A 180 -6.90 13.09 7.07
CA ALA A 180 -5.44 13.13 6.97
C ALA A 180 -4.88 14.38 6.25
N ASN A 181 -5.73 15.33 5.87
CA ASN A 181 -5.32 16.59 5.24
C ASN A 181 -5.11 17.69 6.30
N LYS A 182 -3.86 18.15 6.44
CA LYS A 182 -3.45 19.16 7.42
C LYS A 182 -4.23 20.48 7.29
N ASP A 183 -4.58 20.88 6.07
CA ASP A 183 -5.27 22.14 5.82
C ASP A 183 -6.75 22.07 6.23
N LEU A 184 -7.33 20.86 6.29
CA LEU A 184 -8.72 20.65 6.70
C LEU A 184 -8.88 20.46 8.21
N VAL A 185 -7.96 19.76 8.88
CA VAL A 185 -8.13 19.36 10.29
C VAL A 185 -7.18 20.04 11.26
N GLY A 186 -6.22 20.83 10.77
CA GLY A 186 -5.18 21.46 11.58
C GLY A 186 -4.04 20.49 11.95
N SER A 187 -2.95 21.04 12.50
CA SER A 187 -1.72 20.30 12.79
C SER A 187 -1.92 19.18 13.81
N THR A 188 -2.65 19.42 14.90
CA THR A 188 -2.80 18.43 15.98
C THR A 188 -3.49 17.15 15.52
N LEU A 189 -4.63 17.27 14.84
CA LEU A 189 -5.36 16.11 14.32
C LEU A 189 -4.57 15.43 13.19
N TYR A 190 -3.92 16.24 12.35
CA TYR A 190 -3.06 15.72 11.29
C TYR A 190 -1.90 14.87 11.85
N ASP A 191 -1.22 15.34 12.90
CA ASP A 191 -0.14 14.61 13.54
C ASP A 191 -0.68 13.32 14.19
N LEU A 192 -1.82 13.39 14.88
CA LEU A 192 -2.48 12.19 15.42
C LEU A 192 -2.80 11.15 14.32
N PHE A 193 -3.24 11.60 13.15
CA PHE A 193 -3.52 10.73 12.01
C PHE A 193 -2.27 10.12 11.37
N LEU A 194 -1.15 10.85 11.35
CA LEU A 194 0.14 10.28 10.96
C LEU A 194 0.54 9.15 11.91
N TRP A 195 0.37 9.36 13.21
CA TRP A 195 0.72 8.40 14.24
C TRP A 195 -0.16 7.14 14.20
N SER A 196 -1.46 7.28 13.95
CA SER A 196 -2.43 6.17 13.99
C SER A 196 -2.28 5.15 12.85
N GLY A 197 -1.55 5.48 11.79
CA GLY A 197 -1.46 4.62 10.60
C GLY A 197 -2.71 4.63 9.73
N ALA A 198 -3.53 5.69 9.83
CA ALA A 198 -4.74 5.85 9.03
C ALA A 198 -4.47 5.73 7.51
N THR A 199 -3.33 6.22 7.03
CA THR A 199 -2.95 6.11 5.61
C THR A 199 -2.74 4.65 5.20
N THR A 200 -2.08 3.84 6.04
CA THR A 200 -1.93 2.39 5.82
C THR A 200 -3.29 1.70 5.82
N LEU A 201 -4.19 2.10 6.73
CA LEU A 201 -5.55 1.57 6.79
C LEU A 201 -6.33 1.86 5.50
N VAL A 202 -6.21 3.08 4.94
CA VAL A 202 -6.81 3.41 3.63
C VAL A 202 -6.30 2.48 2.52
N ALA A 203 -4.98 2.26 2.44
CA ALA A 203 -4.43 1.32 1.47
C ALA A 203 -4.94 -0.12 1.68
N LEU A 204 -5.03 -0.59 2.93
CA LEU A 204 -5.60 -1.91 3.24
C LEU A 204 -7.08 -2.03 2.87
N LEU A 205 -7.88 -0.98 3.11
CA LEU A 205 -9.29 -0.94 2.72
C LEU A 205 -9.46 -1.00 1.20
N LEU A 206 -8.68 -0.21 0.45
CA LEU A 206 -8.70 -0.25 -1.01
C LEU A 206 -8.20 -1.61 -1.54
N TRP A 207 -7.17 -2.19 -0.93
CA TRP A 207 -6.69 -3.53 -1.28
C TRP A 207 -7.79 -4.57 -1.08
N ALA A 208 -8.47 -4.57 0.07
CA ALA A 208 -9.57 -5.48 0.35
C ALA A 208 -10.72 -5.29 -0.65
N GLY A 209 -11.04 -4.04 -1.02
CA GLY A 209 -12.04 -3.71 -2.04
C GLY A 209 -11.66 -4.27 -3.42
N CYS A 210 -10.42 -4.10 -3.86
CA CYS A 210 -9.92 -4.64 -5.13
C CYS A 210 -9.94 -6.17 -5.14
N VAL A 211 -9.46 -6.82 -4.07
CA VAL A 211 -9.49 -8.28 -3.91
C VAL A 211 -10.93 -8.79 -3.95
N TYR A 212 -11.85 -8.13 -3.25
CA TYR A 212 -13.25 -8.51 -3.22
C TYR A 212 -13.91 -8.39 -4.61
N ALA A 213 -13.71 -7.26 -5.30
CA ALA A 213 -14.23 -7.04 -6.65
C ALA A 213 -13.67 -8.09 -7.64
N LEU A 214 -12.37 -8.38 -7.55
CA LEU A 214 -11.71 -9.39 -8.37
C LEU A 214 -12.24 -10.81 -8.05
N TRP A 215 -12.46 -11.12 -6.77
CA TRP A 215 -12.92 -12.43 -6.31
C TRP A 215 -14.36 -12.74 -6.71
N GLN A 216 -15.25 -11.75 -6.66
CA GLN A 216 -16.63 -11.92 -7.09
C GLN A 216 -16.70 -12.37 -8.55
N GLY A 217 -15.84 -11.82 -9.41
CA GLY A 217 -15.95 -12.00 -10.86
C GLY A 217 -17.23 -11.36 -11.40
N ASN A 218 -17.27 -11.05 -12.70
CA ASN A 218 -18.37 -10.26 -13.24
C ASN A 218 -19.69 -11.09 -13.28
N PRO A 219 -20.77 -10.67 -12.59
CA PRO A 219 -22.04 -11.41 -12.61
C PRO A 219 -22.66 -11.48 -14.01
N ALA A 220 -22.40 -10.47 -14.84
CA ALA A 220 -22.97 -10.30 -16.18
C ALA A 220 -22.63 -11.46 -17.15
N GLY A 221 -21.51 -12.15 -16.96
CA GLY A 221 -21.12 -13.29 -17.78
C GLY A 221 -21.99 -14.54 -17.59
N ARG A 222 -22.74 -14.64 -16.49
CA ARG A 222 -23.60 -15.80 -16.21
C ARG A 222 -24.94 -15.77 -16.94
N ALA A 223 -25.46 -14.59 -17.26
CA ALA A 223 -26.76 -14.46 -17.94
C ALA A 223 -26.67 -14.76 -19.44
N GLY A 224 -25.53 -14.53 -20.09
CA GLY A 224 -25.37 -14.69 -21.55
C GLY A 224 -25.09 -16.12 -22.05
N ARG A 225 -24.68 -17.06 -21.18
CA ARG A 225 -24.32 -18.44 -21.59
C ARG A 225 -25.51 -19.42 -21.66
N GLY A 226 -26.70 -19.01 -21.25
CA GLY A 226 -27.90 -19.87 -21.26
C GLY A 226 -28.71 -19.86 -22.57
N GLY A 227 -28.31 -19.09 -23.58
CA GLY A 227 -29.21 -18.73 -24.69
C GLY A 227 -28.99 -19.41 -26.06
N THR A 228 -27.99 -20.28 -26.26
CA THR A 228 -27.59 -20.69 -27.63
C THR A 228 -27.41 -22.21 -27.85
N HIS A 229 -28.24 -23.04 -27.22
CA HIS A 229 -28.32 -24.49 -27.55
C HIS A 229 -29.72 -24.94 -27.99
N GLY A 230 -30.38 -24.12 -28.80
CA GLY A 230 -31.65 -24.47 -29.43
C GLY A 230 -31.73 -23.95 -30.86
N ALA A 231 -31.03 -24.62 -31.77
CA ALA A 231 -31.33 -24.67 -33.21
C ALA A 231 -30.57 -25.85 -33.82
#